data_AF-A0A5J5AXE3-F1
#
_entry.id   AF-A0A5J5AXE3-F1
#
_cell.length_a   1.000
_cell.length_b   1.000
_cell.length_c   1.000
_cell.angle_alpha   90.00
_cell.angle_beta   90.00
_cell.angle_gamma   90.00
#
_symmetry.space_group_name_H-M   'P 1'
#
loop_
_entity.id
_entity.type
_entity.pdbx_description
1 polymer ?
#
loop_
_entity_poly.entity_id
_entity_poly.type
_entity_poly.pdbx_seq_one_letter_code
_entity_poly.pdbx_strand_id
1 'polypeptide(L)'
;MDKFPEKISVAVFLAAFMPDTAHPPSYVLEQYSERTPAERWLDTQFSSYGNPSKPLTSMFFGPKFMSARLYQLCSAEDLELAMALIRPSSFFLEDLSKKNNFSNEGYGSVTRVYVECSEDEGIPGEFTHWMLENYPVKEVKEIKGADHMAMFSKPHELCDCLLEIAHKHT
;
A
#
# COMPACT_ATOMS: atom_id res chain seq x y z
N MET A 1 3.26 14.64 0.64
CA MET A 1 4.00 14.97 -0.58
C MET A 1 3.42 16.18 -1.28
N ASP A 2 2.18 16.13 -1.76
CA ASP A 2 1.60 17.24 -2.54
C ASP A 2 1.61 18.63 -1.87
N LYS A 3 1.39 18.68 -0.55
CA LYS A 3 1.36 19.94 0.21
C LYS A 3 2.74 20.50 0.59
N PHE A 4 3.74 19.64 0.72
CA PHE A 4 5.09 20.01 1.20
C PHE A 4 6.16 19.20 0.44
N PRO A 5 6.21 19.31 -0.89
CA PRO A 5 7.16 18.54 -1.70
C PRO A 5 8.61 18.90 -1.36
N GLU A 6 8.88 20.15 -1.00
CA GLU A 6 10.21 20.70 -0.71
C GLU A 6 10.84 20.13 0.57
N LYS A 7 10.05 19.44 1.40
CA LYS A 7 10.51 18.84 2.67
C LYS A 7 10.79 17.35 2.56
N ILE A 8 10.70 16.79 1.35
CA ILE A 8 10.79 15.35 1.12
C ILE A 8 11.88 15.13 0.08
N SER A 9 13.02 14.58 0.51
CA SER A 9 14.12 14.21 -0.38
C SER A 9 13.72 13.07 -1.32
N VAL A 10 13.12 12.02 -0.75
CA VAL A 10 12.65 10.84 -1.46
C VAL A 10 11.43 10.25 -0.75
N ALA A 11 10.45 9.81 -1.52
CA ALA A 11 9.32 9.04 -1.03
C ALA A 11 9.50 7.56 -1.40
N VAL A 12 9.46 6.69 -0.40
CA VAL A 12 9.58 5.25 -0.57
C VAL A 12 8.21 4.60 -0.39
N PHE A 13 7.73 3.91 -1.42
CA PHE A 13 6.51 3.12 -1.40
C PHE A 13 6.89 1.65 -1.23
N LEU A 14 6.70 1.09 -0.03
CA LEU A 14 6.96 -0.32 0.26
C LEU A 14 5.66 -1.11 0.14
N ALA A 15 5.55 -2.01 -0.85
CA ALA A 15 4.38 -2.87 -1.05
C ALA A 15 3.06 -2.09 -0.88
N ALA A 16 2.96 -0.91 -1.50
CA ALA A 16 1.94 0.09 -1.20
C ALA A 16 1.15 0.50 -2.44
N PHE A 17 -0.08 0.96 -2.22
CA PHE A 17 -0.82 1.70 -3.23
C PHE A 17 -0.13 3.05 -3.49
N MET A 18 0.29 3.29 -4.73
CA MET A 18 0.98 4.50 -5.14
C MET A 18 0.10 5.32 -6.10
N PRO A 19 -0.49 6.45 -5.67
CA PRO A 19 -1.28 7.31 -6.54
C PRO A 19 -0.45 7.93 -7.69
N ASP A 20 -1.15 8.40 -8.71
CA ASP A 20 -0.59 9.21 -9.80
C ASP A 20 -1.10 10.67 -9.75
N THR A 21 -0.72 11.48 -10.74
CA THR A 21 -1.18 12.87 -10.88
C THR A 21 -2.23 13.07 -11.98
N ALA A 22 -2.51 12.03 -12.78
CA ALA A 22 -3.43 12.09 -13.92
C ALA A 22 -4.87 11.76 -13.54
N HIS A 23 -5.07 11.01 -12.47
CA HIS A 23 -6.36 10.50 -12.00
C HIS A 23 -6.68 10.95 -10.56
N PRO A 24 -7.95 10.81 -10.13
CA PRO A 24 -8.31 11.05 -8.73
C PRO A 24 -7.52 10.14 -7.78
N PRO A 25 -7.26 10.57 -6.54
CA PRO A 25 -6.50 9.77 -5.56
C PRO A 25 -7.07 8.37 -5.27
N SER A 26 -8.35 8.10 -5.58
CA SER A 26 -8.95 6.77 -5.44
C SER A 26 -8.58 5.79 -6.54
N TYR A 27 -8.06 6.27 -7.69
CA TYR A 27 -7.95 5.48 -8.93
C TYR A 27 -7.25 4.14 -8.73
N VAL A 28 -6.10 4.13 -8.05
CA VAL A 28 -5.34 2.91 -7.79
C VAL A 28 -6.10 1.94 -6.87
N LEU A 29 -6.83 2.45 -5.87
CA LEU A 29 -7.64 1.63 -4.98
C LEU A 29 -8.88 1.04 -5.68
N GLU A 30 -9.47 1.82 -6.59
CA GLU A 30 -10.56 1.36 -7.46
C GLU A 30 -10.06 0.25 -8.40
N GLN A 31 -8.93 0.46 -9.07
CA GLN A 31 -8.31 -0.54 -9.94
C GLN A 31 -7.93 -1.81 -9.19
N TYR A 32 -7.42 -1.69 -7.96
CA TYR A 32 -7.16 -2.84 -7.11
C TYR A 32 -8.45 -3.59 -6.77
N SER A 33 -9.50 -2.87 -6.38
CA SER A 33 -10.79 -3.46 -6.01
C SER A 33 -11.49 -4.14 -7.20
N GLU A 34 -11.40 -3.55 -8.40
CA GLU A 34 -11.97 -4.12 -9.64
C GLU A 34 -11.25 -5.40 -10.08
N ARG A 35 -9.93 -5.48 -9.84
CA ARG A 35 -9.09 -6.60 -10.25
C ARG A 35 -8.96 -7.70 -9.21
N THR A 36 -9.38 -7.43 -7.97
CA THR A 36 -9.28 -8.37 -6.86
C THR A 36 -10.59 -9.13 -6.69
N PRO A 37 -10.64 -10.45 -6.97
CA PRO A 37 -11.83 -11.25 -6.74
C PRO A 37 -12.28 -11.21 -5.28
N ALA A 38 -13.59 -11.26 -5.05
CA ALA A 38 -14.16 -11.19 -3.70
C ALA A 38 -13.58 -12.26 -2.75
N GLU A 39 -13.24 -13.44 -3.30
CA GLU A 39 -12.68 -14.57 -2.57
C GLU A 39 -11.28 -14.30 -2.00
N ARG A 40 -10.52 -13.37 -2.60
CA ARG A 40 -9.18 -13.00 -2.08
C ARG A 40 -9.25 -12.31 -0.73
N TRP A 41 -10.38 -11.67 -0.41
CA TRP A 41 -10.60 -11.00 0.87
C TRP A 41 -10.83 -11.95 2.05
N LEU A 42 -11.06 -13.24 1.80
CA LEU A 42 -11.26 -14.28 2.81
C LEU A 42 -12.32 -13.88 3.86
N ASP A 43 -11.91 -13.68 5.11
CA ASP A 43 -12.77 -13.31 6.24
C ASP A 43 -12.70 -11.81 6.60
N THR A 44 -12.16 -10.98 5.70
CA THR A 44 -12.22 -9.53 5.83
C THR A 44 -13.66 -9.04 5.86
N GLN A 45 -13.98 -8.21 6.84
CA GLN A 45 -15.30 -7.65 7.01
C GLN A 45 -15.38 -6.26 6.39
N PHE A 46 -16.38 -6.06 5.55
CA PHE A 46 -16.76 -4.74 5.05
C PHE A 46 -18.08 -4.33 5.70
N SER A 47 -18.16 -3.11 6.21
CA SER A 47 -19.37 -2.62 6.90
C SER A 47 -19.62 -1.15 6.59
N SER A 48 -20.88 -0.82 6.33
CA SER A 48 -21.31 0.56 6.12
C SER A 48 -21.38 1.30 7.46
N TYR A 49 -20.89 2.54 7.47
CA TYR A 49 -20.98 3.46 8.61
C TYR A 49 -21.23 4.89 8.13
N GLY A 50 -21.45 5.81 9.07
CA GLY A 50 -21.71 7.22 8.77
C GLY A 50 -23.18 7.50 8.48
N ASN A 51 -23.44 8.50 7.62
CA ASN A 51 -24.81 8.94 7.32
C ASN A 51 -25.45 8.02 6.27
N PRO A 52 -26.69 7.53 6.44
CA PRO A 52 -27.36 6.68 5.44
C PRO A 52 -27.48 7.30 4.04
N SER A 53 -27.55 8.63 3.94
CA SER A 53 -27.58 9.35 2.65
C SER A 53 -26.20 9.53 2.01
N LYS A 54 -25.12 9.31 2.77
CA LYS A 54 -23.72 9.37 2.34
C LYS A 54 -22.94 8.27 3.06
N PRO A 55 -23.22 6.99 2.75
CA PRO A 55 -22.60 5.88 3.45
C PRO A 55 -21.10 5.88 3.20
N LEU A 56 -20.35 5.47 4.21
CA LEU A 56 -18.92 5.23 4.15
C LEU A 56 -18.65 3.75 4.40
N THR A 57 -17.58 3.23 3.82
CA THR A 57 -17.23 1.81 3.95
C THR A 57 -16.06 1.61 4.88
N SER A 58 -16.26 0.86 5.96
CA SER A 58 -15.19 0.38 6.84
C SER A 58 -14.73 -1.00 6.40
N MET A 59 -13.48 -1.32 6.70
CA MET A 59 -12.81 -2.57 6.39
C MET A 59 -12.06 -3.06 7.61
N PHE A 60 -12.21 -4.33 7.93
CA PHE A 60 -11.51 -4.96 9.04
C PHE A 60 -11.00 -6.34 8.62
N PHE A 61 -9.68 -6.49 8.53
CA PHE A 61 -9.07 -7.75 8.14
C PHE A 61 -9.34 -8.82 9.19
N GLY A 62 -9.84 -9.97 8.74
CA GLY A 62 -10.04 -11.13 9.57
C GLY A 62 -8.75 -11.93 9.74
N PRO A 63 -8.71 -12.84 10.73
CA PRO A 63 -7.52 -13.64 11.03
C PRO A 63 -7.05 -14.50 9.85
N LYS A 64 -7.95 -15.06 9.02
CA LYS A 64 -7.55 -15.87 7.86
C LYS A 64 -6.90 -15.01 6.79
N PHE A 65 -7.44 -13.81 6.53
CA PHE A 65 -6.83 -12.86 5.61
C PHE A 65 -5.44 -12.45 6.11
N MET A 66 -5.33 -12.06 7.38
CA MET A 66 -4.06 -11.69 8.00
C MET A 66 -3.01 -12.79 7.85
N SER A 67 -3.34 -14.03 8.21
CA SER A 67 -2.40 -15.15 8.18
C SER A 67 -2.02 -15.58 6.76
N ALA A 68 -2.94 -15.53 5.80
CA ALA A 68 -2.73 -16.11 4.47
C ALA A 68 -2.29 -15.09 3.42
N ARG A 69 -2.49 -13.79 3.64
CA ARG A 69 -2.23 -12.74 2.65
C ARG A 69 -1.22 -11.70 3.09
N LEU A 70 -1.08 -11.46 4.40
CA LEU A 70 -0.21 -10.40 4.90
C LEU A 70 1.01 -10.95 5.65
N TYR A 71 0.81 -11.92 6.54
CA TYR A 71 1.82 -12.45 7.47
C TYR A 71 2.25 -13.90 7.14
N GLN A 72 2.04 -14.38 5.92
CA GLN A 72 2.27 -15.78 5.56
C GLN A 72 3.74 -16.23 5.65
N LEU A 73 4.69 -15.29 5.70
CA LEU A 73 6.12 -15.56 5.91
C LEU A 73 6.66 -14.94 7.20
N CYS A 74 5.80 -14.36 8.04
CA CYS A 74 6.15 -13.84 9.35
C CYS A 74 6.15 -14.94 10.42
N SER A 75 6.68 -14.62 11.60
CA SER A 75 6.59 -15.50 12.78
C SER A 75 5.15 -15.60 13.30
N ALA A 76 4.86 -16.65 14.06
CA ALA A 76 3.55 -16.78 14.73
C ALA A 76 3.36 -15.65 15.75
N GLU A 77 4.44 -15.25 16.42
CA GLU A 77 4.45 -14.17 17.40
C GLU A 77 4.06 -12.82 16.77
N ASP A 78 4.56 -12.51 15.57
CA ASP A 78 4.20 -11.29 14.84
C ASP A 78 2.73 -11.31 14.41
N LEU A 79 2.23 -12.46 13.94
CA LEU A 79 0.82 -12.62 13.59
C LEU A 79 -0.09 -12.45 14.82
N GLU A 80 0.25 -13.07 15.95
CA GLU A 80 -0.50 -12.92 17.21
C GLU A 80 -0.50 -11.47 17.71
N LEU A 81 0.66 -10.80 17.63
CA LEU A 81 0.77 -9.38 17.97
C LEU A 81 -0.13 -8.53 17.06
N ALA A 82 -0.11 -8.79 15.76
CA ALA A 82 -0.95 -8.09 14.80
C ALA A 82 -2.44 -8.32 15.06
N MET A 83 -2.86 -9.55 15.36
CA MET A 83 -4.25 -9.87 15.71
C MET A 83 -4.71 -9.16 16.99
N ALA A 84 -3.81 -8.96 17.96
CA ALA A 84 -4.13 -8.24 19.19
C ALA A 84 -4.28 -6.71 18.98
N LEU A 85 -3.65 -6.16 17.94
CA LEU A 85 -3.54 -4.72 17.73
C LEU A 85 -4.36 -4.19 16.54
N ILE A 86 -4.75 -5.04 15.60
CA ILE A 86 -5.46 -4.62 14.40
C ILE A 86 -6.82 -3.99 14.74
N ARG A 87 -7.16 -2.94 14.00
CA ARG A 87 -8.40 -2.18 14.15
C ARG A 87 -9.05 -1.94 12.79
N PRO A 88 -10.37 -1.72 12.74
CA PRO A 88 -11.05 -1.33 11.50
C PRO A 88 -10.43 -0.06 10.89
N SER A 89 -10.33 -0.05 9.56
CA SER A 89 -9.85 1.06 8.74
C SER A 89 -10.82 1.31 7.56
N SER A 90 -10.42 2.07 6.56
CA SER A 90 -11.16 2.31 5.32
C SER A 90 -10.20 2.64 4.18
N PHE A 91 -10.59 2.31 2.95
CA PHE A 91 -9.94 2.87 1.75
C PHE A 91 -10.40 4.29 1.41
N PHE A 92 -11.44 4.81 2.08
CA PHE A 92 -11.97 6.16 1.87
C PHE A 92 -12.33 6.47 0.41
N LEU A 93 -12.73 5.45 -0.37
CA LEU A 93 -13.05 5.59 -1.80
C LEU A 93 -14.08 6.69 -2.05
N GLU A 94 -15.08 6.83 -1.17
CA GLU A 94 -16.15 7.81 -1.30
C GLU A 94 -15.68 9.27 -1.15
N ASP A 95 -14.57 9.50 -0.44
CA ASP A 95 -13.92 10.82 -0.29
C ASP A 95 -12.86 11.04 -1.36
N LEU A 96 -11.96 10.06 -1.55
CA LEU A 96 -10.82 10.17 -2.46
C LEU A 96 -11.25 10.33 -3.92
N SER A 97 -12.35 9.68 -4.35
CA SER A 97 -12.92 9.83 -5.71
C SER A 97 -13.42 11.23 -6.04
N LYS A 98 -13.64 12.07 -5.01
CA LYS A 98 -14.12 13.45 -5.14
C LYS A 98 -13.04 14.49 -4.89
N LYS A 99 -11.81 14.06 -4.54
CA LYS A 99 -10.69 14.99 -4.37
C LYS A 99 -10.14 15.37 -5.73
N ASN A 100 -9.55 16.57 -5.77
CA ASN A 100 -8.71 16.95 -6.90
C ASN A 100 -7.51 16.00 -6.98
N ASN A 101 -7.06 15.77 -8.21
CA ASN A 101 -5.83 15.02 -8.46
C ASN A 101 -4.65 15.64 -7.73
N PHE A 102 -3.65 14.80 -7.44
CA PHE A 102 -2.36 15.32 -7.02
C PHE A 102 -1.70 16.12 -8.15
N SER A 103 -0.96 17.16 -7.78
CA SER A 103 -0.33 18.06 -8.75
C SER A 103 1.04 17.54 -9.21
N ASN A 104 1.44 17.93 -10.42
CA ASN A 104 2.78 17.63 -10.91
C ASN A 104 3.85 18.45 -10.17
N GLU A 105 3.52 19.68 -9.81
CA GLU A 105 4.41 20.59 -9.07
C GLU A 105 4.56 20.17 -7.60
N GLY A 106 3.50 19.60 -7.01
CA GLY A 106 3.48 19.03 -5.68
C GLY A 106 3.95 17.58 -5.66
N TYR A 107 3.02 16.64 -5.64
CA TYR A 107 3.33 15.20 -5.50
C TYR A 107 4.27 14.69 -6.61
N GLY A 108 4.03 15.12 -7.85
CA GLY A 108 4.77 14.66 -9.01
C GLY A 108 6.25 15.05 -8.99
N SER A 109 6.61 16.16 -8.32
CA SER A 109 7.97 16.68 -8.27
C SER A 109 8.88 15.95 -7.29
N VAL A 110 8.30 15.23 -6.32
CA VAL A 110 9.05 14.43 -5.33
C VAL A 110 9.62 13.17 -6.00
N THR A 111 10.90 12.88 -5.78
CA THR A 111 11.52 11.61 -6.21
C THR A 111 10.82 10.44 -5.52
N ARG A 112 10.38 9.46 -6.30
CA ARG A 112 9.70 8.26 -5.79
C ARG A 112 10.54 7.02 -6.07
N VAL A 113 10.63 6.15 -5.08
CA VAL A 113 11.21 4.81 -5.17
C VAL A 113 10.14 3.81 -4.73
N TYR A 114 9.99 2.73 -5.46
CA TYR A 114 9.11 1.63 -5.08
C TYR A 114 9.94 0.45 -4.58
N VAL A 115 9.52 -0.17 -3.49
CA VAL A 115 10.12 -1.37 -2.92
C VAL A 115 9.08 -2.48 -2.97
N GLU A 116 9.31 -3.44 -3.85
CA GLU A 116 8.49 -4.62 -4.04
C GLU A 116 8.86 -5.72 -3.03
N CYS A 117 7.87 -6.50 -2.63
CA CYS A 117 8.04 -7.70 -1.82
C CYS A 117 7.69 -8.91 -2.69
N SER A 118 8.66 -9.80 -2.95
CA SER A 118 8.48 -10.83 -4.00
C SER A 118 7.38 -11.84 -3.70
N GLU A 119 7.02 -12.03 -2.42
CA GLU A 119 6.02 -12.99 -1.96
C GLU A 119 4.76 -12.29 -1.41
N ASP A 120 4.51 -11.03 -1.81
CA ASP A 120 3.32 -10.30 -1.38
C ASP A 120 2.03 -10.93 -1.94
N GLU A 121 1.15 -11.34 -1.03
CA GLU A 121 -0.15 -11.93 -1.35
C GLU A 121 -1.32 -10.96 -1.08
N GLY A 122 -1.04 -9.82 -0.45
CA GLY A 122 -1.96 -8.71 -0.20
C GLY A 122 -2.03 -7.78 -1.40
N ILE A 123 -0.88 -7.27 -1.87
CA ILE A 123 -0.75 -6.51 -3.11
C ILE A 123 0.13 -7.31 -4.07
N PRO A 124 -0.46 -8.20 -4.89
CA PRO A 124 0.31 -9.11 -5.73
C PRO A 124 1.21 -8.38 -6.72
N GLY A 125 2.35 -8.99 -7.06
CA GLY A 125 3.33 -8.43 -8.00
C GLY A 125 2.73 -8.01 -9.36
N GLU A 126 1.71 -8.70 -9.86
CA GLU A 126 0.99 -8.31 -11.08
C GLU A 126 0.33 -6.93 -10.96
N PHE A 127 -0.26 -6.62 -9.79
CA PHE A 127 -0.87 -5.32 -9.54
C PHE A 127 0.19 -4.24 -9.33
N THR A 128 1.28 -4.57 -8.65
CA THR A 128 2.44 -3.68 -8.51
C THR A 128 3.05 -3.32 -9.87
N HIS A 129 3.25 -4.32 -10.74
CA HIS A 129 3.74 -4.10 -12.09
C HIS A 129 2.83 -3.17 -12.88
N TRP A 130 1.52 -3.43 -12.85
CA TRP A 130 0.53 -2.54 -13.45
C TRP A 130 0.64 -1.11 -12.89
N MET A 131 0.73 -0.91 -11.57
CA MET A 131 0.87 0.43 -11.00
C MET A 131 2.11 1.16 -11.55
N LEU A 132 3.25 0.47 -11.65
CA LEU A 132 4.52 1.05 -12.11
C LEU A 132 4.56 1.32 -13.60
N GLU A 133 3.83 0.54 -14.42
CA GLU A 133 3.62 0.84 -15.83
C GLU A 133 2.77 2.11 -16.03
N ASN A 134 1.74 2.31 -15.19
CA ASN A 134 0.87 3.49 -15.29
C ASN A 134 1.53 4.77 -14.78
N TYR A 135 2.31 4.67 -13.69
CA TYR A 135 3.02 5.80 -13.13
C TYR A 135 4.45 5.43 -12.73
N PRO A 136 5.41 5.54 -13.66
CA PRO A 136 6.79 5.13 -13.42
C PRO A 136 7.45 5.89 -12.27
N VAL A 137 8.31 5.17 -11.55
CA VAL A 137 9.13 5.69 -10.45
C VAL A 137 10.59 5.85 -10.89
N LYS A 138 11.39 6.55 -10.08
CA LYS A 138 12.81 6.76 -10.37
C LYS A 138 13.61 5.46 -10.29
N GLU A 139 13.22 4.59 -9.37
CA GLU A 139 13.89 3.34 -9.06
C GLU A 139 12.91 2.35 -8.45
N VAL A 140 13.06 1.09 -8.81
CA VAL A 140 12.35 -0.05 -8.22
C VAL A 140 13.39 -0.94 -7.55
N LYS A 141 13.16 -1.30 -6.29
CA LYS A 141 13.94 -2.29 -5.56
C LYS A 141 13.01 -3.46 -5.20
N GLU A 142 13.59 -4.63 -4.98
CA GLU A 142 12.87 -5.83 -4.59
C GLU A 142 13.51 -6.43 -3.34
N ILE A 143 12.68 -6.79 -2.35
CA ILE A 143 13.09 -7.60 -1.20
C ILE A 143 12.59 -9.03 -1.44
N LYS A 144 13.53 -9.90 -1.81
CA LYS A 144 13.25 -11.30 -2.09
C LYS A 144 12.85 -12.07 -0.85
N GLY A 145 11.78 -12.86 -0.95
CA GLY A 145 11.25 -13.65 0.15
C GLY A 145 10.53 -12.84 1.23
N ALA A 146 10.23 -11.56 0.98
CA ALA A 146 9.37 -10.77 1.85
C ALA A 146 7.90 -10.98 1.47
N ASP A 147 7.05 -11.15 2.48
CA ASP A 147 5.60 -10.99 2.34
C ASP A 147 5.20 -9.50 2.39
N HIS A 148 3.90 -9.23 2.49
CA HIS A 148 3.38 -7.86 2.59
C HIS A 148 3.99 -7.08 3.79
N MET A 149 4.31 -7.81 4.86
CA MET A 149 4.81 -7.27 6.11
C MET A 149 6.34 -7.35 6.17
N ALA A 150 7.03 -6.82 5.15
CA ALA A 150 8.49 -6.88 5.02
C ALA A 150 9.27 -6.37 6.25
N MET A 151 8.71 -5.44 7.02
CA MET A 151 9.31 -4.96 8.27
C MET A 151 9.33 -6.02 9.39
N PHE A 152 8.58 -7.11 9.25
CA PHE A 152 8.56 -8.26 10.16
C PHE A 152 9.23 -9.49 9.52
N SER A 153 8.90 -9.82 8.27
CA SER A 153 9.47 -11.00 7.59
C SER A 153 10.93 -10.81 7.17
N LYS A 154 11.32 -9.58 6.78
CA LYS A 154 12.65 -9.22 6.23
C LYS A 154 13.19 -7.87 6.75
N PRO A 155 13.25 -7.66 8.08
CA PRO A 155 13.57 -6.34 8.66
C PRO A 155 14.98 -5.86 8.31
N HIS A 156 15.97 -6.76 8.24
CA HIS A 156 17.35 -6.39 7.93
C HIS A 156 17.51 -5.99 6.48
N GLU A 157 16.95 -6.77 5.56
CA GLU A 157 16.97 -6.47 4.14
C GLU A 157 16.20 -5.18 3.82
N LEU A 158 15.08 -4.93 4.52
CA LEU A 158 14.38 -3.65 4.42
C LEU A 158 15.23 -2.49 4.94
N CYS A 159 15.92 -2.67 6.08
CA CYS A 159 16.80 -1.65 6.63
C CYS A 159 17.93 -1.29 5.64
N ASP A 160 18.62 -2.29 5.12
CA ASP A 160 19.71 -2.10 4.15
C ASP A 160 19.21 -1.42 2.87
N CYS A 161 18.04 -1.83 2.37
CA CYS A 161 17.38 -1.21 1.22
C CYS A 161 17.10 0.28 1.47
N LEU A 162 16.53 0.63 2.63
CA LEU A 162 16.24 2.02 2.98
C LEU A 162 17.51 2.86 3.17
N LEU A 163 18.56 2.29 3.77
CA LEU A 163 19.86 2.96 3.91
C LEU A 163 20.50 3.23 2.55
N GLU A 164 20.41 2.28 1.60
CA GLU A 164 20.90 2.48 0.24
C GLU A 164 20.12 3.59 -0.49
N ILE A 165 18.79 3.59 -0.39
CA ILE A 165 17.93 4.64 -0.96
C ILE A 165 18.30 6.00 -0.35
N ALA A 166 18.44 6.07 0.98
CA ALA A 166 18.82 7.30 1.65
C ALA A 166 20.19 7.80 1.15
N HIS A 167 21.20 6.93 1.10
CA HIS A 167 22.53 7.32 0.62
C HIS A 167 22.55 7.81 -0.84
N LYS A 168 21.65 7.29 -1.68
CA LYS A 168 21.60 7.62 -3.11
C LYS A 168 20.79 8.89 -3.41
N HIS A 169 19.77 9.18 -2.60
CA HIS A 169 18.80 10.25 -2.86
C HIS A 169 18.79 11.35 -1.78
N THR A 170 19.75 11.34 -0.85
CA THR A 170 20.04 12.44 0.12
C THR A 170 21.50 12.86 0.02
#